data_AF-A0A9D6JZK3-F1
#
_entry.id   AF-A0A9D6JZK3-F1
#
_cell.length_a   1.000
_cell.length_b   1.000
_cell.length_c   1.000
_cell.angle_alpha   90.00
_cell.angle_beta   90.00
_cell.angle_gamma   90.00
#
_symmetry.space_group_name_H-M   'P 1'
#
loop_
_entity.id
_entity.type
_entity.pdbx_description
1 polymer ?
#
loop_
_entity_poly.entity_id
_entity_poly.type
_entity_poly.pdbx_seq_one_letter_code
_entity_poly.pdbx_strand_id
1 'polypeptide(L)'
;MFIATIALAISGWWFVRNAMLYGVPDFFGWARHDAVVIGQPTTSDWIAREGLRPLIERFLVFTFHSFWAQFGWLGVLIDARLYRLLFVFTLLILMGVAILAIRRVRTSIGLDSYQKRALALLGVILLLVMGSYIGYNRRFVQHQGRYLFPAIPSLALLFALGLAEWTYIGARFLARLPLNPYPEFWRSRAEAIALAAVYVGLVALDLISLYGFIIPQLRR
;
A
#
# COMPACT_ATOMS: atom_id res chain seq x y z
N MET A 1 8.73 -23.46 -13.21
CA MET A 1 7.67 -24.27 -13.85
C MET A 1 6.51 -24.52 -12.90
N PHE A 2 6.73 -25.11 -11.72
CA PHE A 2 5.67 -25.44 -10.74
C PHE A 2 4.74 -24.27 -10.35
N ILE A 3 5.30 -23.09 -10.02
CA ILE A 3 4.50 -21.91 -9.61
C ILE A 3 3.57 -21.46 -10.75
N ALA A 4 4.05 -21.43 -11.99
CA ALA A 4 3.24 -21.03 -13.14
C ALA A 4 2.12 -22.03 -13.43
N THR A 5 2.41 -23.33 -13.29
CA THR A 5 1.40 -24.39 -13.44
C THR A 5 0.31 -24.28 -12.38
N ILE A 6 0.67 -24.05 -11.12
CA ILE A 6 -0.31 -23.83 -10.04
C ILE A 6 -1.14 -22.58 -10.31
N ALA A 7 -0.49 -21.47 -10.68
CA ALA A 7 -1.20 -20.23 -10.99
C ALA A 7 -2.20 -20.43 -12.13
N LEU A 8 -1.81 -21.12 -13.21
CA LEU A 8 -2.70 -21.47 -14.32
C LEU A 8 -3.81 -22.43 -13.88
N ALA A 9 -3.54 -23.42 -13.04
CA ALA A 9 -4.57 -24.35 -12.55
C ALA A 9 -5.62 -23.62 -11.70
N ILE A 10 -5.20 -22.69 -10.85
CA ILE A 10 -6.09 -21.95 -9.94
C ILE A 10 -6.88 -20.86 -10.70
N SER A 11 -6.24 -20.14 -11.61
CA SER A 11 -6.82 -18.93 -12.23
C SER A 11 -7.22 -19.10 -13.70
N GLY A 12 -6.68 -20.10 -14.40
CA GLY A 12 -6.85 -20.27 -15.85
C GLY A 12 -8.30 -20.47 -16.26
N TRP A 13 -9.07 -21.19 -15.43
CA TRP A 13 -10.48 -21.44 -15.71
C TRP A 13 -11.31 -20.15 -15.78
N TRP A 14 -10.91 -19.08 -15.08
CA TRP A 14 -11.62 -17.80 -15.12
C TRP A 14 -11.56 -17.15 -16.52
N PHE A 15 -10.41 -17.23 -17.17
CA PHE A 15 -10.23 -16.73 -18.53
C PHE A 15 -11.03 -17.56 -19.54
N VAL A 16 -11.09 -18.89 -19.35
CA VAL A 16 -11.95 -19.77 -20.16
C VAL A 16 -13.42 -19.39 -19.99
N ARG A 17 -13.88 -19.22 -18.75
CA ARG A 17 -15.24 -18.78 -18.42
C ARG A 17 -15.57 -17.42 -19.07
N ASN A 18 -14.64 -16.47 -19.04
CA ASN A 18 -14.84 -15.17 -19.68
C ASN A 18 -14.89 -15.28 -21.20
N ALA A 19 -14.02 -16.08 -21.82
CA ALA A 19 -14.06 -16.32 -23.27
C ALA A 19 -15.39 -16.96 -23.71
N MET A 20 -15.95 -17.88 -22.91
CA MET A 20 -17.25 -18.50 -23.19
C MET A 20 -18.43 -17.52 -23.06
N LEU A 21 -18.35 -16.54 -22.16
CA LEU A 21 -19.47 -15.64 -21.86
C LEU A 21 -19.42 -14.29 -22.56
N TYR A 22 -18.22 -13.73 -22.76
CA TYR A 22 -18.01 -12.43 -23.40
C TYR A 22 -17.45 -12.58 -24.83
N GLY A 23 -17.14 -13.81 -25.24
CA GLY A 23 -16.46 -14.12 -26.50
C GLY A 23 -14.95 -14.20 -26.35
N VAL A 24 -14.31 -15.00 -27.21
CA VAL A 24 -12.85 -15.21 -27.21
C VAL A 24 -12.06 -13.89 -27.25
N PRO A 25 -12.45 -12.85 -28.02
CA PRO A 25 -11.74 -11.57 -28.02
C PRO A 25 -11.80 -10.80 -26.69
N ASP A 26 -12.79 -11.06 -25.82
CA ASP A 26 -12.98 -10.38 -24.53
C ASP A 26 -12.77 -11.31 -23.33
N PHE A 27 -11.78 -12.20 -23.40
CA PHE A 27 -11.45 -13.11 -22.31
C PHE A 27 -10.94 -12.39 -21.03
N PHE A 28 -10.52 -11.12 -21.15
CA PHE A 28 -10.25 -10.24 -20.00
C PHE A 28 -11.51 -9.54 -19.45
N GLY A 29 -12.62 -9.54 -20.19
CA GLY A 29 -13.89 -8.91 -19.81
C GLY A 29 -13.84 -7.38 -19.82
N TRP A 30 -12.89 -6.78 -20.54
CA TRP A 30 -12.72 -5.33 -20.61
C TRP A 30 -13.79 -4.66 -21.45
N ALA A 31 -14.17 -5.23 -22.59
CA ALA A 31 -15.25 -4.66 -23.40
C ALA A 31 -16.58 -4.72 -22.63
N ARG A 32 -16.83 -5.84 -21.93
CA ARG A 32 -17.99 -5.95 -21.05
C ARG A 32 -17.94 -4.95 -19.89
N HIS A 33 -16.79 -4.79 -19.24
CA HIS A 33 -16.60 -3.78 -18.19
C HIS A 33 -16.93 -2.37 -18.72
N ASP A 34 -16.35 -1.98 -19.86
CA ASP A 34 -16.53 -0.66 -20.46
C ASP A 34 -18.01 -0.38 -20.79
N ALA A 35 -18.75 -1.41 -21.21
CA ALA A 35 -20.20 -1.31 -21.44
C ALA A 35 -21.03 -1.15 -20.16
N VAL A 36 -20.56 -1.66 -19.02
CA VAL A 36 -21.26 -1.56 -17.72
C VAL A 36 -20.98 -0.24 -17.03
N VAL A 37 -19.78 0.32 -17.22
CA VAL A 37 -19.37 1.59 -16.57
C VAL A 37 -19.73 2.84 -17.37
N ILE A 38 -20.56 2.70 -18.42
CA ILE A 38 -21.09 3.84 -19.18
C ILE A 38 -21.79 4.81 -18.21
N GLY A 39 -21.48 6.09 -18.34
CA GLY A 39 -22.01 7.15 -17.47
C GLY A 39 -21.20 7.43 -16.21
N GLN A 40 -20.12 6.67 -15.95
CA GLN A 40 -19.16 7.04 -14.90
C GLN A 40 -18.36 8.29 -15.30
N PRO A 41 -17.95 9.13 -14.32
CA PRO A 41 -17.07 10.27 -14.59
C PRO A 41 -15.77 9.82 -15.25
N THR A 42 -15.52 10.31 -16.45
CA THR A 42 -14.25 10.09 -17.14
C THR A 42 -13.22 11.10 -16.68
N THR A 43 -11.94 10.75 -16.79
CA THR A 43 -10.84 11.65 -16.41
C THR A 43 -10.80 12.89 -17.31
N SER A 44 -11.12 12.74 -18.60
CA SER A 44 -11.23 13.87 -19.53
C SER A 44 -12.36 14.83 -19.14
N ASP A 45 -13.54 14.31 -18.80
CA ASP A 45 -14.67 15.15 -18.38
C ASP A 45 -14.37 15.86 -17.07
N TRP A 46 -13.69 15.19 -16.13
CA TRP A 46 -13.25 15.81 -14.88
C TRP A 46 -12.27 16.95 -15.12
N ILE A 47 -11.25 16.74 -15.97
CA ILE A 47 -10.29 17.80 -16.31
C ILE A 47 -10.98 18.97 -17.00
N ALA A 48 -11.94 18.71 -17.89
CA ALA A 48 -12.69 19.76 -18.56
C ALA A 48 -13.54 20.61 -17.60
N ARG A 49 -14.07 19.99 -16.52
CA ARG A 49 -14.94 20.66 -15.53
C ARG A 49 -14.16 21.33 -14.40
N GLU A 50 -13.20 20.63 -13.81
CA GLU A 50 -12.52 21.00 -12.56
C GLU A 50 -11.04 21.38 -12.78
N GLY A 51 -10.46 20.97 -13.92
CA GLY A 51 -9.05 21.20 -14.22
C GLY A 51 -8.09 20.10 -13.72
N LEU A 52 -6.84 20.20 -14.16
CA LEU A 52 -5.80 19.20 -13.90
C LEU A 52 -5.31 19.23 -12.43
N ARG A 53 -5.18 20.41 -11.84
CA ARG A 53 -4.68 20.55 -10.47
C ARG A 53 -5.61 19.87 -9.45
N PRO A 54 -6.94 20.12 -9.45
CA PRO A 54 -7.86 19.41 -8.55
C PRO A 54 -7.89 17.89 -8.80
N LEU A 55 -7.69 17.44 -10.03
CA LEU A 55 -7.55 16.01 -10.33
C LEU A 55 -6.34 15.41 -9.60
N ILE A 56 -5.16 16.04 -9.67
CA ILE A 56 -3.94 15.55 -9.02
C ILE A 56 -4.09 15.57 -7.50
N GLU A 57 -4.61 16.67 -6.94
CA GLU A 57 -4.85 16.78 -5.49
C GLU A 57 -5.81 15.68 -5.02
N ARG A 58 -6.91 15.47 -5.76
CA ARG A 58 -7.84 14.37 -5.49
C ARG A 58 -7.17 13.02 -5.64
N PHE A 59 -6.36 12.79 -6.68
CA PHE A 59 -5.64 11.53 -6.88
C PHE A 59 -4.80 11.20 -5.65
N LEU A 60 -4.00 12.15 -5.15
CA LEU A 60 -3.12 11.92 -4.01
C LEU A 60 -3.90 11.75 -2.69
N VAL A 61 -4.78 12.70 -2.37
CA VAL A 61 -5.48 12.71 -1.07
C VAL A 61 -6.49 11.57 -0.99
N PHE A 62 -7.29 11.36 -2.03
CA PHE A 62 -8.32 10.34 -2.03
C PHE A 62 -7.72 8.93 -2.08
N THR A 63 -6.62 8.71 -2.83
CA THR A 63 -5.89 7.43 -2.79
C THR A 63 -5.36 7.18 -1.39
N PHE A 64 -4.75 8.18 -0.75
CA PHE A 64 -4.18 8.03 0.59
C PHE A 64 -5.25 7.72 1.64
N HIS A 65 -6.33 8.49 1.69
CA HIS A 65 -7.43 8.27 2.64
C HIS A 65 -8.06 6.89 2.45
N SER A 66 -8.37 6.52 1.20
CA SER A 66 -9.02 5.24 0.90
C SER A 66 -8.12 4.03 0.98
N PHE A 67 -6.79 4.20 0.90
CA PHE A 67 -5.86 3.14 1.23
C PHE A 67 -5.84 2.84 2.72
N TRP A 68 -5.91 3.87 3.56
CA TRP A 68 -5.80 3.74 5.02
C TRP A 68 -7.12 3.45 5.72
N ALA A 69 -8.11 4.34 5.60
CA ALA A 69 -9.28 4.32 6.49
C ALA A 69 -10.48 5.11 5.94
N GLN A 70 -10.87 4.82 4.69
CA GLN A 70 -12.13 5.30 4.12
C GLN A 70 -13.05 4.12 3.86
N PHE A 71 -14.19 4.08 4.56
CA PHE A 71 -15.01 2.89 4.66
C PHE A 71 -16.36 3.02 3.94
N GLY A 72 -17.08 1.89 3.89
CA GLY A 72 -18.33 1.75 3.14
C GLY A 72 -18.09 1.90 1.62
N TRP A 73 -19.00 2.57 0.94
CA TRP A 73 -18.81 2.98 -0.46
C TRP A 73 -18.02 4.30 -0.55
N LEU A 74 -16.88 4.37 0.16
CA LEU A 74 -16.01 5.55 0.26
C LEU A 74 -16.70 6.79 0.87
N GLY A 75 -17.83 6.61 1.54
CA GLY A 75 -18.60 7.70 2.16
C GLY A 75 -18.21 7.99 3.59
N VAL A 76 -17.56 7.03 4.28
CA VAL A 76 -17.24 7.14 5.70
C VAL A 76 -15.76 7.48 5.86
N LEU A 77 -15.47 8.74 6.20
CA LEU A 77 -14.12 9.23 6.47
C LEU A 77 -13.86 9.25 7.98
N ILE A 78 -12.64 8.90 8.38
CA ILE A 78 -12.18 9.15 9.75
C ILE A 78 -11.73 10.61 9.94
N ASP A 79 -11.47 11.01 11.20
CA ASP A 79 -11.06 12.36 11.55
C ASP A 79 -9.74 12.77 10.86
N ALA A 80 -9.65 14.04 10.43
CA ALA A 80 -8.48 14.58 9.76
C ALA A 80 -7.17 14.49 10.58
N ARG A 81 -7.25 14.50 11.92
CA ARG A 81 -6.11 14.29 12.83
C ARG A 81 -5.52 12.90 12.66
N LEU A 82 -6.37 11.88 12.51
CA LEU A 82 -5.93 10.50 12.29
C LEU A 82 -5.28 10.36 10.91
N TYR A 83 -5.84 10.96 9.85
CA TYR A 83 -5.18 10.98 8.55
C TYR A 83 -3.81 11.67 8.59
N ARG A 84 -3.67 12.79 9.32
CA ARG A 84 -2.38 13.45 9.51
C ARG A 84 -1.39 12.55 10.26
N LEU A 85 -1.84 11.85 11.31
CA LEU A 85 -1.00 10.89 12.04
C LEU A 85 -0.49 9.78 11.11
N LEU A 86 -1.38 9.19 10.32
CA LEU A 86 -1.05 8.15 9.34
C LEU A 86 -0.12 8.67 8.25
N PHE A 87 -0.28 9.92 7.84
CA PHE A 87 0.59 10.55 6.84
C PHE A 87 2.01 10.73 7.40
N VAL A 88 2.15 11.31 8.60
CA VAL A 88 3.44 11.44 9.28
C VAL A 88 4.08 10.07 9.49
N PHE A 89 3.30 9.08 9.94
CA PHE A 89 3.77 7.72 10.11
C PHE A 89 4.29 7.11 8.79
N THR A 90 3.56 7.28 7.69
CA THR A 90 3.98 6.85 6.35
C THR A 90 5.30 7.53 5.94
N LEU A 91 5.45 8.83 6.19
CA LEU A 91 6.69 9.57 5.91
C LEU A 91 7.87 9.05 6.74
N LEU A 92 7.67 8.74 8.02
CA LEU A 92 8.70 8.16 8.88
C LEU A 92 9.19 6.82 8.31
N ILE A 93 8.28 5.94 7.89
CA ILE A 93 8.62 4.67 7.26
C ILE A 93 9.44 4.88 5.99
N LEU A 94 8.99 5.76 5.09
CA LEU A 94 9.71 6.07 3.84
C LEU A 94 11.10 6.67 4.10
N MET A 95 11.22 7.53 5.12
CA MET A 95 12.51 8.07 5.55
C MET A 95 13.44 6.97 6.05
N GLY A 96 12.94 6.00 6.82
CA GLY A 96 13.71 4.83 7.25
C GLY A 96 14.23 4.01 6.06
N VAL A 97 13.38 3.77 5.06
CA VAL A 97 13.80 3.09 3.82
C VAL A 97 14.89 3.87 3.09
N ALA A 98 14.76 5.19 2.97
CA ALA A 98 15.75 6.04 2.32
C ALA A 98 17.10 6.00 3.05
N ILE A 99 17.10 6.09 4.39
CA ILE A 99 18.30 6.00 5.22
C ILE A 99 18.97 4.63 5.05
N LEU A 100 18.18 3.54 5.10
CA LEU A 100 18.68 2.19 4.88
C LEU A 100 19.36 2.05 3.51
N ALA A 101 18.71 2.56 2.45
CA ALA A 101 19.24 2.52 1.09
C ALA A 101 20.59 3.26 0.99
N ILE A 102 20.66 4.49 1.51
CA ILE A 102 21.90 5.30 1.55
C ILE A 102 23.00 4.57 2.32
N ARG A 103 22.67 4.00 3.48
CA ARG A 103 23.64 3.27 4.30
C ARG A 103 24.18 2.05 3.57
N ARG A 104 23.33 1.25 2.94
CA ARG A 104 23.73 0.04 2.20
C ARG A 104 24.65 0.36 1.02
N VAL A 105 24.37 1.45 0.30
CA VAL A 105 25.24 1.95 -0.77
C VAL A 105 26.61 2.36 -0.22
N ARG A 106 26.66 3.03 0.94
CA ARG A 106 27.92 3.49 1.55
C ARG A 106 28.77 2.38 2.18
N THR A 107 28.15 1.34 2.76
CA THR A 107 28.88 0.27 3.45
C THR A 107 29.30 -0.87 2.52
N SER A 108 28.95 -0.83 1.24
CA SER A 108 29.23 -1.87 0.25
C SER A 108 28.82 -3.29 0.68
N ILE A 109 27.85 -3.41 1.60
CA ILE A 109 27.34 -4.70 2.05
C ILE A 109 26.46 -5.24 0.93
N GLY A 110 27.01 -6.20 0.19
CA GLY A 110 26.33 -6.85 -0.92
C GLY A 110 25.06 -7.57 -0.48
N LEU A 111 24.04 -7.48 -1.31
CA LEU A 111 22.88 -8.37 -1.26
C LEU A 111 23.23 -9.68 -1.95
N ASP A 112 22.78 -10.80 -1.38
CA ASP A 112 22.87 -12.08 -2.06
C ASP A 112 22.01 -12.10 -3.34
N SER A 113 22.37 -12.97 -4.28
CA SER A 113 21.65 -13.21 -5.53
C SER A 113 20.16 -13.48 -5.30
N TYR A 114 19.79 -14.24 -4.26
CA TYR A 114 18.38 -14.47 -3.93
C TYR A 114 17.67 -13.17 -3.53
N GLN A 115 18.27 -12.39 -2.63
CA GLN A 115 17.71 -11.12 -2.15
C GLN A 115 17.52 -10.12 -3.30
N LYS A 116 18.51 -10.03 -4.20
CA LYS A 116 18.41 -9.18 -5.41
C LYS A 116 17.22 -9.57 -6.28
N ARG A 117 17.04 -10.88 -6.54
CA ARG A 117 15.91 -11.39 -7.33
C ARG A 117 14.57 -11.15 -6.65
N ALA A 118 14.48 -11.37 -5.33
CA ALA A 118 13.27 -11.12 -4.56
C ALA A 118 12.88 -9.63 -4.56
N LEU A 119 13.84 -8.73 -4.34
CA LEU A 119 13.64 -7.29 -4.41
C LEU A 119 13.26 -6.83 -5.83
N ALA A 120 13.90 -7.38 -6.86
CA ALA A 120 13.55 -7.08 -8.24
C ALA A 120 12.11 -7.52 -8.56
N LEU A 121 11.71 -8.73 -8.14
CA LEU A 121 10.35 -9.22 -8.33
C LEU A 121 9.32 -8.32 -7.64
N LEU A 122 9.53 -8.00 -6.37
CA LEU A 122 8.61 -7.14 -5.60
C LEU A 122 8.58 -5.70 -6.16
N GLY A 123 9.72 -5.21 -6.66
CA GLY A 123 9.82 -3.93 -7.36
C GLY A 123 9.03 -3.92 -8.66
N VAL A 124 9.16 -4.97 -9.48
CA VAL A 124 8.36 -5.13 -10.71
C VAL A 124 6.87 -5.22 -10.39
N ILE A 125 6.46 -6.00 -9.37
CA ILE A 125 5.07 -6.07 -8.93
C ILE A 125 4.53 -4.69 -8.55
N LEU A 126 5.28 -3.93 -7.74
CA LEU A 126 4.89 -2.59 -7.34
C LEU A 126 4.72 -1.67 -8.55
N LEU A 127 5.69 -1.68 -9.49
CA LEU A 127 5.64 -0.86 -10.70
C LEU A 127 4.50 -1.24 -11.63
N LEU A 128 4.20 -2.54 -11.79
CA LEU A 128 3.09 -3.01 -12.61
C LEU A 128 1.74 -2.61 -12.01
N VAL A 129 1.57 -2.72 -10.69
CA VAL A 129 0.34 -2.31 -9.99
C VAL A 129 0.18 -0.79 -10.05
N MET A 130 1.25 -0.02 -9.85
CA MET A 130 1.21 1.43 -10.00
C MET A 130 0.88 1.83 -11.44
N GLY A 131 1.50 1.17 -12.42
CA GLY A 131 1.26 1.41 -13.84
C GLY A 131 -0.16 1.09 -14.26
N SER A 132 -0.72 -0.04 -13.79
CA SER A 132 -2.11 -0.40 -14.06
C SER A 132 -3.09 0.56 -13.38
N TYR A 133 -2.80 0.98 -12.15
CA TYR A 133 -3.62 1.95 -11.43
C TYR A 133 -3.65 3.32 -12.10
N ILE A 134 -2.49 3.83 -12.53
CA ILE A 134 -2.37 5.06 -13.31
C ILE A 134 -3.08 4.90 -14.66
N GLY A 135 -2.87 3.77 -15.34
CA GLY A 135 -3.49 3.48 -16.63
C GLY A 135 -5.02 3.45 -16.57
N TYR A 136 -5.58 2.82 -15.54
CA TYR A 136 -7.02 2.79 -15.30
C TYR A 136 -7.58 4.20 -15.04
N ASN A 137 -6.87 5.00 -14.25
CA ASN A 137 -7.25 6.37 -13.94
C ASN A 137 -7.05 7.39 -15.08
N ARG A 138 -6.52 6.96 -16.24
CA ARG A 138 -6.57 7.77 -17.46
C ARG A 138 -7.96 7.77 -18.11
N ARG A 139 -8.76 6.72 -17.88
CA ARG A 139 -10.10 6.57 -18.47
C ARG A 139 -11.19 6.97 -17.47
N PHE A 140 -11.08 6.51 -16.23
CA PHE A 140 -12.12 6.69 -15.21
C PHE A 140 -11.58 7.38 -13.97
N VAL A 141 -12.38 8.20 -13.29
CA VAL A 141 -11.99 8.81 -12.01
C VAL A 141 -12.18 7.82 -10.87
N GLN A 142 -11.18 6.97 -10.65
CA GLN A 142 -11.21 5.82 -9.74
C GLN A 142 -10.00 5.85 -8.81
N HIS A 143 -9.81 6.95 -8.08
CA HIS A 143 -8.66 7.22 -7.20
C HIS A 143 -8.64 6.38 -5.90
N GLN A 144 -9.12 5.13 -5.94
CA GLN A 144 -9.29 4.30 -4.77
C GLN A 144 -8.00 3.54 -4.41
N GLY A 145 -7.58 3.64 -3.16
CA GLY A 145 -6.42 2.93 -2.63
C GLY A 145 -6.51 1.41 -2.74
N ARG A 146 -7.72 0.83 -2.81
CA ARG A 146 -7.93 -0.61 -2.98
C ARG A 146 -7.28 -1.20 -4.24
N TYR A 147 -7.08 -0.39 -5.29
CA TYR A 147 -6.38 -0.83 -6.50
C TYR A 147 -4.88 -1.10 -6.25
N LEU A 148 -4.33 -0.61 -5.13
CA LEU A 148 -2.95 -0.88 -4.70
C LEU A 148 -2.82 -2.16 -3.86
N PHE A 149 -3.93 -2.84 -3.51
CA PHE A 149 -3.90 -4.05 -2.67
C PHE A 149 -3.03 -5.18 -3.24
N PRO A 150 -2.98 -5.43 -4.56
CA PRO A 150 -2.05 -6.41 -5.11
C PRO A 150 -0.57 -6.09 -4.84
N ALA A 151 -0.23 -4.83 -4.54
CA ALA A 151 1.11 -4.40 -4.16
C ALA A 151 1.37 -4.42 -2.64
N ILE A 152 0.41 -4.85 -1.80
CA ILE A 152 0.59 -4.96 -0.34
C ILE A 152 1.86 -5.72 0.03
N PRO A 153 2.23 -6.86 -0.58
CA PRO A 153 3.48 -7.55 -0.24
C PRO A 153 4.72 -6.67 -0.44
N SER A 154 4.77 -5.91 -1.54
CA SER A 154 5.86 -4.97 -1.82
C SER A 154 5.87 -3.81 -0.83
N LEU A 155 4.70 -3.23 -0.54
CA LEU A 155 4.55 -2.13 0.42
C LEU A 155 4.88 -2.58 1.85
N ALA A 156 4.49 -3.79 2.24
CA ALA A 156 4.78 -4.38 3.55
C ALA A 156 6.28 -4.64 3.73
N LEU A 157 7.00 -5.04 2.67
CA LEU A 157 8.45 -5.14 2.73
C LEU A 157 9.09 -3.76 2.98
N LEU A 158 8.68 -2.74 2.22
CA LEU A 158 9.16 -1.37 2.43
C LEU A 158 8.86 -0.88 3.84
N PHE A 159 7.66 -1.20 4.34
CA PHE A 159 7.25 -0.90 5.70
C PHE A 159 8.17 -1.54 6.74
N ALA A 160 8.39 -2.85 6.63
CA ALA A 160 9.25 -3.60 7.56
C ALA A 160 10.70 -3.10 7.52
N LEU A 161 11.24 -2.81 6.33
CA LEU A 161 12.59 -2.29 6.17
C LEU A 161 12.75 -0.89 6.77
N GLY A 162 11.77 -0.01 6.57
CA GLY A 162 11.77 1.33 7.14
C GLY A 162 11.71 1.30 8.67
N LEU A 163 10.84 0.45 9.23
CA LEU A 163 10.73 0.27 10.67
C LEU A 163 12.01 -0.33 11.28
N ALA A 164 12.58 -1.35 10.63
CA ALA A 164 13.83 -2.00 11.06
C ALA A 164 15.02 -1.02 11.08
N GLU A 165 15.04 -0.06 10.16
CA GLU A 165 16.08 0.97 10.16
C GLU A 165 15.96 1.90 11.37
N TRP A 166 14.75 2.33 11.71
CA TRP A 166 14.51 3.15 12.89
C TRP A 166 14.85 2.45 14.19
N THR A 167 14.50 1.16 14.31
CA THR A 167 14.84 0.37 15.50
C THR A 167 16.34 0.16 15.62
N TYR A 168 17.03 -0.08 14.50
CA TYR A 168 18.49 -0.15 14.50
C TYR A 168 19.14 1.17 14.96
N ILE A 169 18.70 2.31 14.41
CA ILE A 169 19.24 3.63 14.77
C ILE A 169 18.96 3.93 16.25
N GLY A 170 17.72 3.71 16.69
CA GLY A 170 17.29 3.92 18.07
C GLY A 170 18.06 3.04 19.06
N ALA A 171 18.20 1.75 18.78
CA ALA A 171 18.98 0.83 19.62
C ALA A 171 20.46 1.23 19.69
N ARG A 172 21.06 1.67 18.58
CA ARG A 172 22.44 2.16 18.56
C ARG A 172 22.61 3.47 19.34
N PHE A 173 21.62 4.36 19.28
CA PHE A 173 21.61 5.60 20.05
C PHE A 173 21.51 5.30 21.55
N LEU A 174 20.55 4.48 21.98
CA LEU A 174 20.36 4.09 23.37
C LEU A 174 21.58 3.35 23.94
N ALA A 175 22.24 2.50 23.14
CA ALA A 175 23.45 1.80 23.55
C ALA A 175 24.66 2.73 23.80
N ARG A 176 24.64 3.98 23.31
CA ARG A 176 25.69 4.97 23.56
C ARG A 176 25.45 5.82 24.81
N LEU A 177 24.26 5.76 25.40
CA LEU A 177 23.95 6.55 26.59
C LEU A 177 24.63 5.92 27.82
N PRO A 178 25.38 6.69 28.63
CA PRO A 178 26.12 6.19 29.78
C PRO A 178 25.21 5.62 30.89
N LEU A 179 23.92 5.95 30.85
CA LEU A 179 22.89 5.48 31.79
C LEU A 179 22.19 4.19 31.34
N ASN A 180 22.67 3.49 30.31
CA ASN A 180 22.03 2.26 29.83
C ASN A 180 22.66 1.01 30.44
N PRO A 181 22.05 0.40 31.49
CA PRO A 181 22.60 -0.79 32.13
C PRO A 181 22.53 -2.05 31.25
N TYR A 182 21.76 -2.06 30.15
CA TYR A 182 21.54 -3.24 29.31
C TYR A 182 21.54 -2.92 27.80
N PRO A 183 22.70 -2.54 27.22
CA PRO A 183 22.78 -2.18 25.80
C PRO A 183 22.43 -3.34 24.84
N GLU A 184 22.70 -4.59 25.21
CA GLU A 184 22.36 -5.77 24.39
C GLU A 184 20.88 -6.14 24.42
N PHE A 185 20.15 -5.78 25.49
CA PHE A 185 18.70 -5.96 25.55
C PHE A 185 17.99 -5.15 24.46
N TRP A 186 18.35 -3.87 24.32
CA TRP A 186 17.73 -2.99 23.32
C TRP A 186 18.06 -3.41 21.90
N ARG A 187 19.29 -3.90 21.64
CA ARG A 187 19.69 -4.41 20.32
C ARG A 187 18.88 -5.64 19.91
N SER A 188 18.56 -6.52 20.85
CA SER A 188 17.84 -7.78 20.57
C SER A 188 16.32 -7.66 20.56
N ARG A 189 15.75 -6.65 21.24
CA ARG A 189 14.29 -6.53 21.44
C ARG A 189 13.63 -5.34 20.75
N ALA A 190 14.38 -4.32 20.31
CA ALA A 190 13.78 -3.10 19.74
C ALA A 190 12.87 -3.36 18.54
N GLU A 191 13.26 -4.27 17.64
CA GLU A 191 12.43 -4.65 16.48
C GLU A 191 11.11 -5.29 16.90
N ALA A 192 11.15 -6.25 17.82
CA ALA A 192 9.95 -6.92 18.31
C ALA A 192 9.00 -5.96 19.04
N ILE A 193 9.55 -5.05 19.86
CA ILE A 193 8.77 -4.04 20.58
C ILE A 193 8.12 -3.08 19.58
N ALA A 194 8.87 -2.60 18.58
CA ALA A 194 8.35 -1.69 17.57
C ALA A 194 7.24 -2.35 16.73
N LEU A 195 7.43 -3.60 16.31
CA LEU A 195 6.40 -4.38 15.62
C LEU A 195 5.15 -4.55 16.48
N ALA A 196 5.32 -4.93 17.75
CA ALA A 196 4.20 -5.06 18.69
C ALA A 196 3.44 -3.74 18.85
N ALA A 197 4.16 -2.62 19.01
CA ALA A 197 3.56 -1.28 19.10
C ALA A 197 2.78 -0.91 17.83
N VAL A 198 3.30 -1.24 16.65
CA VAL A 198 2.57 -1.06 15.37
C VAL A 198 1.29 -1.88 15.36
N TYR A 199 1.35 -3.18 15.67
CA TYR A 199 0.15 -4.03 15.67
C TYR A 199 -0.90 -3.56 16.68
N VAL A 200 -0.49 -3.19 17.89
CA VAL A 200 -1.39 -2.60 18.89
C VAL A 200 -2.00 -1.29 18.38
N GLY A 201 -1.21 -0.44 17.73
CA GLY A 201 -1.68 0.79 17.10
C GLY A 201 -2.70 0.54 15.99
N LEU A 202 -2.50 -0.48 15.15
CA LEU A 202 -3.45 -0.88 14.12
C LEU A 202 -4.76 -1.41 14.71
N VAL A 203 -4.69 -2.24 15.77
CA VAL A 203 -5.89 -2.70 16.49
C VAL A 203 -6.64 -1.51 17.10
N ALA A 204 -5.93 -0.55 17.69
CA ALA A 204 -6.54 0.66 18.22
C ALA A 204 -7.20 1.49 17.11
N LEU A 205 -6.54 1.65 15.97
CA LEU A 205 -7.09 2.33 14.79
C LEU A 205 -8.36 1.63 14.28
N ASP A 206 -8.37 0.31 14.23
CA ASP A 206 -9.53 -0.49 13.80
C ASP A 206 -10.72 -0.29 14.75
N LEU A 207 -10.48 -0.37 16.06
CA LEU A 207 -11.53 -0.15 17.07
C LEU A 207 -12.06 1.28 17.04
N ILE A 208 -11.18 2.28 16.92
CA ILE A 208 -11.56 3.69 16.78
C ILE A 208 -12.37 3.89 15.50
N SER A 209 -11.94 3.30 14.39
CA SER A 209 -12.64 3.38 13.11
C SER A 209 -14.04 2.76 13.19
N LEU A 210 -14.13 1.57 13.77
CA LEU A 210 -15.37 0.81 13.89
C LEU A 210 -16.38 1.53 14.79
N TYR A 211 -16.02 1.83 16.03
CA TYR A 211 -16.94 2.39 17.02
C TYR A 211 -17.12 3.90 16.89
N GLY A 212 -16.09 4.61 16.44
CA GLY A 212 -16.12 6.06 16.30
C GLY A 212 -16.72 6.57 14.98
N PHE A 213 -16.59 5.81 13.88
CA PHE A 213 -16.94 6.32 12.55
C PHE A 213 -17.90 5.41 11.78
N ILE A 214 -17.72 4.08 11.82
CA ILE A 214 -18.55 3.16 11.02
C ILE A 214 -19.92 2.90 11.68
N ILE A 215 -19.95 2.40 12.92
CA ILE A 215 -21.20 2.05 13.62
C ILE A 215 -22.16 3.25 13.72
N PRO A 216 -21.71 4.48 14.03
CA PRO A 216 -22.61 5.64 14.07
C PRO A 216 -23.34 5.92 12.75
N GLN A 217 -22.76 5.54 11.61
CA GLN A 217 -23.38 5.71 10.28
C GLN A 217 -24.42 4.62 9.98
N LEU A 218 -24.34 3.46 10.61
CA LEU A 218 -25.29 2.36 10.44
C LEU A 218 -26.55 2.51 11.31
N ARG A 219 -26.52 3.40 12.30
CA ARG A 219 -27.64 3.68 13.21
C ARG A 219 -28.54 4.82 12.75
N ARG A 220 -28.21 5.44 11.61
CA ARG A 220 -28.98 6.51 10.95
C ARG A 220 -29.77 5.92 9.80
#